data_AF-A0A538E2A6-F1
#
_entry.id   AF-A0A538E2A6-F1
#
_cell.length_a   1.000
_cell.length_b   1.000
_cell.length_c   1.000
_cell.angle_alpha   90.00
_cell.angle_beta   90.00
_cell.angle_gamma   90.00
#
_symmetry.space_group_name_H-M   'P 1'
#
loop_
_entity.id
_entity.type
_entity.pdbx_description
1 polymer ?
#
loop_
_entity_poly.entity_id
_entity_poly.type
_entity_poly.pdbx_seq_one_letter_code
_entity_poly.pdbx_strand_id
1 'polypeptide(L)'
;AFAQKDPLVEYRGEGHVLFEELSQTIREEVVFTLFHVAVEVQQSDLEPMQAHDGDLQYAHETSAGADAIAAAGGAATALAEAPVAAGALPVQQQAVNEHKDIGRNDPCWCGSGKKFKKCHGA
;
A
#
# COMPACT_ATOMS: atom_id res chain seq x y z
N ALA A 1 -38.48 34.70 14.71
CA ALA A 1 -38.06 35.92 15.43
C ALA A 1 -36.53 35.99 15.38
N PHE A 2 -35.98 36.73 14.41
CA PHE A 2 -34.52 36.77 14.14
C PHE A 2 -33.80 37.97 14.80
N ALA A 3 -34.50 38.77 15.61
CA ALA A 3 -34.02 40.09 16.01
C ALA A 3 -32.89 40.11 17.07
N GLN A 4 -32.45 38.94 17.59
CA GLN A 4 -31.44 38.86 18.67
C GLN A 4 -30.21 38.00 18.37
N LYS A 5 -30.21 37.22 17.28
CA LYS A 5 -29.08 36.35 16.93
C LYS A 5 -28.37 36.85 15.69
N ASP A 6 -27.05 36.70 15.67
CA ASP A 6 -26.22 37.11 14.54
C ASP A 6 -26.58 36.27 13.29
N PRO A 7 -27.03 36.89 12.18
CA PRO A 7 -27.42 36.17 10.97
C PRO A 7 -26.27 35.36 10.37
N LEU A 8 -25.00 35.77 10.56
CA LEU A 8 -23.86 35.03 10.04
C LEU A 8 -23.64 33.71 10.78
N VAL A 9 -23.91 33.71 12.08
CA VAL A 9 -23.78 32.52 12.94
C VAL A 9 -24.88 31.52 12.62
N GLU A 10 -26.12 31.97 12.43
CA GLU A 10 -27.24 31.13 12.02
C GLU A 10 -27.01 30.54 10.61
N TYR A 11 -26.56 31.35 9.64
CA TYR A 11 -26.21 30.85 8.30
C TYR A 11 -25.13 29.77 8.34
N ARG A 12 -24.08 29.96 9.16
CA ARG A 12 -23.03 28.96 9.33
C ARG A 12 -23.55 27.69 10.01
N GLY A 13 -24.44 27.83 10.99
CA GLY A 13 -25.08 26.71 11.69
C GLY A 13 -25.95 25.89 10.75
N GLU A 14 -26.90 26.53 10.07
CA GLU A 14 -27.77 25.89 9.08
C GLU A 14 -26.97 25.29 7.93
N GLY A 15 -25.97 26.02 7.42
CA GLY A 15 -25.08 25.52 6.37
C GLY A 15 -24.28 24.28 6.79
N HIS A 16 -23.88 24.20 8.06
CA HIS A 16 -23.20 23.02 8.59
C HIS A 16 -24.12 21.79 8.63
N VAL A 17 -25.36 21.97 9.10
CA VAL A 17 -26.37 20.89 9.14
C VAL A 17 -26.62 20.34 7.72
N LEU A 18 -26.84 21.22 6.74
CA LEU A 18 -27.03 20.81 5.35
C LEU A 18 -25.82 20.08 4.77
N PHE A 19 -24.61 20.49 5.14
CA PHE A 19 -23.39 19.80 4.71
C PHE A 19 -23.25 18.40 5.32
N GLU A 20 -23.62 18.24 6.58
CA GLU A 20 -23.62 16.93 7.24
C GLU A 20 -24.64 15.99 6.59
N GLU A 21 -25.84 16.47 6.29
CA GLU A 21 -26.88 15.72 5.57
C GLU A 21 -26.37 15.28 4.18
N LEU A 22 -25.85 16.21 3.38
CA LEU A 22 -25.26 15.90 2.07
C LEU A 22 -24.14 14.85 2.19
N SER A 23 -23.28 14.99 3.20
CA SER A 23 -22.17 14.06 3.42
C SER A 23 -22.67 12.65 3.76
N GLN A 24 -23.78 12.52 4.48
CA GLN A 24 -24.40 11.22 4.75
C GLN A 24 -24.97 10.61 3.48
N THR A 25 -25.69 11.39 2.67
CA THR A 25 -26.24 10.93 1.38
C THR A 25 -25.14 10.43 0.44
N ILE A 26 -24.03 11.16 0.32
CA ILE A 26 -22.90 10.74 -0.53
C ILE A 26 -22.31 9.41 -0.03
N ARG A 27 -22.17 9.23 1.28
CA ARG A 27 -21.65 7.97 1.83
C ARG A 27 -22.56 6.78 1.51
N GLU A 28 -23.87 6.96 1.66
CA GLU A 28 -24.85 5.93 1.32
C GLU A 28 -24.80 5.58 -0.17
N GLU A 29 -24.74 6.59 -1.04
CA GLU A 29 -24.63 6.40 -2.49
C GLU A 29 -23.36 5.65 -2.87
N VAL A 30 -22.20 6.04 -2.32
CA VAL A 30 -20.92 5.35 -2.57
C VAL A 30 -21.02 3.87 -2.20
N VAL A 31 -21.56 3.54 -1.03
CA VAL A 31 -21.72 2.15 -0.60
C VAL A 31 -22.69 1.42 -1.55
N PHE A 32 -23.83 2.02 -1.88
CA PHE A 32 -24.80 1.42 -2.80
C PHE A 32 -24.16 1.13 -4.16
N THR A 33 -23.47 2.09 -4.76
CA THR A 33 -22.81 1.94 -6.05
C THR A 33 -21.74 0.86 -6.02
N LEU A 34 -20.93 0.77 -4.95
CA LEU A 34 -19.93 -0.29 -4.82
C LEU A 34 -20.53 -1.70 -4.81
N PHE A 35 -21.70 -1.86 -4.18
CA PHE A 35 -22.39 -3.17 -4.14
C PHE A 35 -23.19 -3.49 -5.40
N HIS A 36 -23.53 -2.49 -6.22
CA HIS A 36 -24.34 -2.67 -7.43
C HIS A 36 -23.55 -2.49 -8.73
N VAL A 37 -22.25 -2.20 -8.67
CA VAL A 37 -21.41 -2.08 -9.86
C VAL A 37 -21.18 -3.46 -10.48
N ALA A 38 -21.69 -3.67 -11.69
CA ALA A 38 -21.35 -4.82 -12.51
C ALA A 38 -20.07 -4.51 -13.28
N VAL A 39 -19.00 -5.27 -13.04
CA VAL A 39 -17.74 -5.13 -13.77
C VAL A 39 -17.77 -6.08 -14.96
N GLU A 40 -17.90 -5.54 -16.16
CA GLU A 40 -17.64 -6.30 -17.39
C GLU A 40 -16.14 -6.40 -17.62
N VAL A 41 -15.56 -7.58 -17.35
CA VAL A 41 -14.19 -7.87 -17.73
C VAL A 41 -14.17 -8.12 -19.23
N GLN A 42 -13.66 -7.14 -19.99
CA GLN A 42 -13.37 -7.32 -21.41
C GLN A 42 -12.25 -8.38 -21.50
N GLN A 43 -12.63 -9.63 -21.77
CA GLN A 43 -11.68 -10.69 -22.07
C GLN A 43 -10.97 -10.26 -23.35
N SER A 44 -9.71 -9.86 -23.22
CA SER A 44 -8.81 -9.86 -24.37
C SER A 44 -8.78 -11.29 -24.88
N ASP A 45 -9.23 -11.51 -26.11
CA ASP A 45 -9.16 -12.78 -26.81
C ASP A 45 -7.69 -13.22 -26.90
N LEU A 46 -7.20 -13.89 -25.86
CA LEU A 46 -5.99 -14.67 -25.93
C LEU A 46 -6.38 -15.93 -26.68
N GLU A 47 -6.29 -15.84 -28.01
CA GLU A 47 -6.29 -16.99 -28.90
C GLU A 47 -5.43 -18.09 -28.26
N PRO A 48 -5.97 -19.29 -28.00
CA PRO A 48 -5.19 -20.35 -27.41
C PRO A 48 -4.04 -20.67 -28.36
N MET A 49 -2.82 -20.34 -27.94
CA MET A 49 -1.61 -20.74 -28.64
C MET A 49 -1.65 -22.26 -28.73
N GLN A 50 -1.90 -22.78 -29.93
CA GLN A 50 -2.08 -24.20 -30.18
C GLN A 50 -0.89 -24.95 -29.61
N ALA A 51 -1.15 -25.84 -28.65
CA ALA A 51 -0.15 -26.76 -28.14
C ALA A 51 0.35 -27.58 -29.34
N HIS A 52 1.57 -27.27 -29.80
CA HIS A 52 2.21 -28.10 -30.80
C HIS A 52 2.53 -29.42 -30.10
N ASP A 53 1.83 -30.48 -30.50
CA ASP A 53 2.06 -31.86 -30.09
C ASP A 53 3.41 -32.33 -30.66
N GLY A 54 4.49 -31.86 -30.04
CA GLY A 54 5.86 -32.11 -30.42
C GLY A 54 6.55 -32.88 -29.30
N ASP A 55 6.55 -34.21 -29.44
CA ASP A 55 7.45 -35.19 -28.81
C ASP A 55 8.51 -34.57 -27.87
N LEU A 56 8.13 -34.36 -26.60
CA LEU A 56 9.05 -33.90 -25.56
C LEU A 56 9.86 -35.09 -25.06
N GLN A 57 10.95 -35.41 -25.76
CA GLN A 57 11.92 -36.40 -25.30
C GLN A 57 12.70 -35.84 -24.09
N TYR A 58 12.36 -36.34 -22.90
CA TYR A 58 13.15 -36.11 -21.69
C TYR A 58 14.43 -36.96 -21.75
N ALA A 59 15.52 -36.36 -22.23
CA ALA A 59 16.85 -36.92 -22.06
C ALA A 59 17.32 -36.65 -20.62
N HIS A 60 17.03 -37.56 -19.69
CA HIS A 60 17.69 -37.54 -18.38
C HIS A 60 19.17 -37.92 -18.59
N GLU A 61 20.02 -36.90 -18.57
CA GLU A 61 21.48 -37.01 -18.62
C GLU A 61 21.94 -37.95 -17.50
N THR A 62 22.53 -39.07 -17.89
CA THR A 62 23.16 -40.03 -16.99
C THR A 62 24.20 -39.33 -16.12
N SER A 63 23.89 -39.14 -14.84
CA SER A 63 24.79 -39.16 -13.66
C SER A 63 26.28 -38.83 -13.87
N ALA A 64 26.60 -37.77 -14.59
CA ALA A 64 27.95 -37.22 -14.67
C ALA A 64 28.06 -35.88 -13.94
N GLY A 65 26.96 -35.12 -13.85
CA GLY A 65 26.93 -33.83 -13.15
C GLY A 65 26.81 -33.95 -11.62
N ALA A 66 26.28 -35.06 -11.09
CA ALA A 66 26.04 -35.24 -9.65
C ALA A 66 27.34 -35.25 -8.82
N ASP A 67 28.42 -35.79 -9.38
CA ASP A 67 29.74 -35.81 -8.73
C ASP A 67 30.40 -34.42 -8.70
N ALA A 68 30.08 -33.54 -9.66
CA ALA A 68 30.64 -32.19 -9.74
C ALA A 68 30.00 -31.22 -8.72
N ILE A 69 28.70 -31.36 -8.44
CA ILE A 69 27.99 -30.53 -7.46
C ILE A 69 28.35 -30.89 -6.01
N ALA A 70 28.65 -32.17 -5.73
CA ALA A 70 29.18 -32.59 -4.43
C ALA A 70 30.58 -32.00 -4.16
N ALA A 71 31.38 -31.78 -5.21
CA ALA A 71 32.70 -31.16 -5.11
C ALA A 71 32.65 -29.62 -4.95
N ALA A 72 31.56 -28.96 -5.34
CA ALA A 72 31.47 -27.50 -5.42
C ALA A 72 30.76 -26.82 -4.22
N GLY A 73 30.35 -27.57 -3.19
CA GLY A 73 29.62 -27.07 -2.01
C GLY A 73 30.43 -26.22 -1.03
N GLY A 74 31.10 -25.17 -1.49
CA GLY A 74 31.87 -24.25 -0.65
C GLY A 74 31.57 -22.78 -0.94
N ALA A 75 31.00 -22.10 0.06
CA ALA A 75 30.90 -20.64 0.22
C ALA A 75 29.84 -19.89 -0.60
N ALA A 76 28.66 -19.71 0.03
CA ALA A 76 27.69 -18.70 -0.35
C ALA A 76 27.96 -17.39 0.40
N THR A 77 28.28 -16.32 -0.33
CA THR A 77 27.93 -14.93 0.05
C THR A 77 27.95 -14.06 -1.19
N ALA A 78 26.79 -13.56 -1.61
CA ALA A 78 26.70 -12.39 -2.48
C ALA A 78 25.49 -11.56 -2.03
N LEU A 79 25.79 -10.53 -1.24
CA LEU A 79 24.93 -9.36 -1.07
C LEU A 79 25.05 -8.52 -2.34
N ALA A 80 23.91 -8.10 -2.90
CA ALA A 80 23.88 -7.07 -3.92
C ALA A 80 22.69 -6.14 -3.66
N GLU A 81 22.98 -4.97 -3.09
CA GLU A 81 22.14 -3.78 -3.22
C GLU A 81 22.64 -2.96 -4.42
N ALA A 82 21.70 -2.38 -5.17
CA ALA A 82 21.94 -1.23 -6.02
C ALA A 82 20.69 -0.32 -6.02
N PRO A 83 20.81 0.99 -5.75
CA PRO A 83 19.68 1.92 -5.68
C PRO A 83 19.49 2.66 -7.02
N VAL A 84 18.25 3.10 -7.29
CA VAL A 84 17.98 4.12 -8.32
C VAL A 84 17.13 5.25 -7.76
N ALA A 85 17.61 6.45 -8.07
CA ALA A 85 17.12 7.75 -7.69
C ALA A 85 15.84 8.15 -8.43
N ALA A 86 15.10 9.11 -7.88
CA ALA A 86 14.97 10.47 -8.44
C ALA A 86 13.64 11.13 -8.05
N GLY A 87 13.72 12.45 -7.85
CA GLY A 87 12.67 13.36 -8.33
C GLY A 87 11.70 13.86 -7.27
N ALA A 88 12.04 15.00 -6.66
CA ALA A 88 11.20 15.74 -5.74
C ALA A 88 10.09 16.54 -6.47
N LEU A 89 8.91 16.58 -5.83
CA LEU A 89 7.83 17.53 -6.09
C LEU A 89 7.48 18.25 -4.76
N PRO A 90 6.94 19.49 -4.80
CA PRO A 90 7.04 20.45 -3.70
C PRO A 90 6.20 20.08 -2.49
N VAL A 91 6.83 20.22 -1.31
CA VAL A 91 6.30 19.88 0.01
C VAL A 91 5.26 20.91 0.45
N GLN A 92 4.01 20.46 0.63
CA GLN A 92 3.10 21.15 1.54
C GLN A 92 3.60 20.94 2.96
N GLN A 93 3.82 22.02 3.70
CA GLN A 93 4.21 21.97 5.11
C GLN A 93 3.08 21.35 5.94
N GLN A 94 3.11 20.02 6.02
CA GLN A 94 2.38 19.28 7.03
C GLN A 94 2.93 19.72 8.39
N ALA A 95 2.04 20.05 9.33
CA ALA A 95 2.41 20.20 10.73
C ALA A 95 3.27 18.99 11.12
N VAL A 96 4.55 19.26 11.40
CA VAL A 96 5.52 18.23 11.73
C VAL A 96 5.11 17.72 13.10
N ASN A 97 4.41 16.59 13.13
CA ASN A 97 4.29 15.82 14.35
C ASN A 97 5.74 15.52 14.78
N GLU A 98 6.19 16.10 15.89
CA GLU A 98 7.55 15.94 16.45
C GLU A 98 7.95 14.46 16.67
N HIS A 99 6.99 13.55 16.57
CA HIS A 99 7.16 12.12 16.75
C HIS A 99 6.90 11.28 15.48
N LYS A 100 6.65 11.91 14.33
CA LYS A 100 6.43 11.21 13.04
C LYS A 100 7.73 10.63 12.45
N ASP A 101 8.88 11.15 12.88
CA ASP A 101 10.20 10.71 12.39
C ASP A 101 10.90 9.73 13.34
N ILE A 102 10.26 9.25 14.42
CA ILE A 102 10.83 8.21 15.28
C ILE A 102 10.76 6.86 14.57
N GLY A 103 11.93 6.33 14.21
CA GLY A 103 12.06 5.02 13.60
C GLY A 103 11.71 3.89 14.58
N ARG A 104 11.27 2.75 14.03
CA ARG A 104 10.82 1.58 14.80
C ARG A 104 11.84 1.08 15.84
N ASN A 105 13.13 1.31 15.62
CA ASN A 105 14.22 0.88 16.50
C ASN A 105 14.86 2.00 17.35
N ASP A 106 14.45 3.25 17.19
CA ASP A 106 15.02 4.40 17.91
C ASP A 106 14.64 4.42 19.39
N PRO A 107 15.39 5.13 20.25
CA PRO A 107 14.99 5.31 21.64
C PRO A 107 13.58 5.90 21.71
N CYS A 108 12.74 5.29 22.55
CA CYS A 108 11.37 5.76 22.71
C CYS A 108 11.34 7.14 23.38
N TRP A 109 10.53 8.05 22.83
CA TRP A 109 10.36 9.42 23.32
C TRP A 109 9.91 9.52 24.79
N CYS A 110 9.30 8.47 25.35
CA CYS A 110 8.89 8.42 26.76
C CYS A 110 10.06 8.32 27.78
N GLY A 111 11.31 8.31 27.32
CA GLY A 111 12.49 8.27 28.20
C GLY A 111 12.77 6.91 28.85
N SER A 112 12.07 5.84 28.43
CA SER A 112 12.21 4.49 29.01
C SER A 112 13.53 3.79 28.69
N GLY A 113 14.36 4.37 27.82
CA GLY A 113 15.60 3.75 27.31
C GLY A 113 15.39 2.54 26.40
N LYS A 114 14.14 2.12 26.15
CA LYS A 114 13.79 1.00 25.28
C LYS A 114 13.58 1.49 23.84
N LYS A 115 13.82 0.59 22.87
CA LYS A 115 13.50 0.86 21.45
C LYS A 115 12.00 1.12 21.27
N PHE A 116 11.61 2.02 20.36
CA PHE A 116 10.22 2.45 20.13
C PHE A 116 9.25 1.26 19.97
N LYS A 117 9.59 0.28 19.13
CA LYS A 117 8.79 -0.96 18.94
C LYS A 117 8.54 -1.80 20.19
N LYS A 118 9.35 -1.63 21.24
CA LYS A 118 9.24 -2.37 22.51
C LYS A 118 8.57 -1.53 23.60
N CYS A 119 8.09 -0.33 23.28
CA CYS A 119 7.48 0.58 24.25
C CYS A 119 6.15 1.17 23.75
N HIS A 120 6.19 2.06 22.73
CA HIS A 120 5.02 2.79 22.24
C HIS A 120 4.74 2.55 20.73
N GLY A 121 5.48 1.65 20.09
CA GLY A 121 5.32 1.26 18.68
C GLY A 121 4.60 -0.08 18.49
N ALA A 122 3.66 -0.41 19.38
CA ALA A 122 2.76 -1.56 19.25
C ALA A 122 1.52 -1.17 18.44
#